data_AF-A0A8I2YGB9-F1
#
_entry.id   AF-A0A8I2YGB9-F1
#
_cell.length_a   1.000
_cell.length_b   1.000
_cell.length_c   1.000
_cell.angle_alpha   90.00
_cell.angle_beta   90.00
_cell.angle_gamma   90.00
#
_symmetry.space_group_name_H-M   'P 1'
#
loop_
_entity.id
_entity.type
_entity.pdbx_description
1 polymer ?
#
loop_
_entity_poly.entity_id
_entity_poly.type
_entity_poly.pdbx_seq_one_letter_code
_entity_poly.pdbx_strand_id
1 'polypeptide(L)' 'MGSVWSRLGAEVTVVEFLGGIGGAGIDEREQFQKILAKQGIKFKLNTKVLSADTVDGKVFVKAQICQG' A
#
# COMPACT_ATOMS: atom_id res chain seq x y z
N MET A 1 5.89 -0.60 -9.02
CA MET A 1 6.70 0.64 -8.85
C MET A 1 7.06 0.95 -7.39
N GLY A 2 6.18 0.73 -6.40
CA GLY A 2 6.50 1.03 -4.98
C GLY A 2 7.78 0.34 -4.47
N SER A 3 8.06 -0.90 -4.89
CA SER A 3 9.28 -1.62 -4.52
C SER A 3 10.58 -0.99 -5.06
N VAL A 4 10.52 -0.28 -6.19
CA VAL A 4 11.70 0.43 -6.72
C VAL A 4 12.02 1.63 -5.83
N TRP A 5 11.02 2.46 -5.54
CA TRP A 5 11.19 3.64 -4.69
C TRP A 5 11.62 3.28 -3.26
N SER A 6 11.10 2.18 -2.72
CA SER A 6 11.53 1.65 -1.41
C SER A 6 13.02 1.31 -1.40
N ARG A 7 13.55 0.73 -2.49
CA ARG A 7 14.99 0.40 -2.62
C ARG A 7 15.87 1.65 -2.82
N LEU A 8 15.30 2.71 -3.39
CA LEU A 8 15.95 4.01 -3.52
C LEU A 8 15.85 4.88 -2.26
N GLY A 9 15.27 4.35 -1.17
CA GLY A 9 15.27 4.98 0.15
C GLY A 9 13.98 5.70 0.55
N ALA A 10 12.94 5.69 -0.28
CA ALA A 10 11.66 6.26 0.11
C ALA A 10 10.94 5.37 1.15
N GLU A 11 10.27 5.98 2.12
CA GLU A 11 9.31 5.25 2.95
C GLU A 11 8.03 4.99 2.14
N VAL A 12 7.71 3.70 1.93
CA VAL A 12 6.58 3.30 1.10
C VAL A 12 5.53 2.58 1.96
N THR A 13 4.30 3.11 1.92
CA THR A 13 3.11 2.45 2.48
C THR A 13 2.10 2.20 1.37
N VAL A 14 1.67 0.95 1.21
CA VAL A 14 0.60 0.54 0.30
C VAL A 14 -0.73 0.63 1.04
N VAL A 15 -1.70 1.34 0.47
CA VAL A 15 -3.08 1.40 0.93
C VAL A 15 -3.93 0.62 -0.05
N GLU A 16 -4.61 -0.42 0.43
CA GLU A 16 -5.42 -1.34 -0.39
C GLU A 16 -6.81 -1.49 0.23
N PHE A 17 -7.83 -1.39 -0.62
CA PHE A 17 -9.22 -1.52 -0.18
C PHE A 17 -9.56 -2.96 0.20
N LEU A 18 -8.98 -3.93 -0.52
CA LEU A 18 -9.17 -5.34 -0.24
C LEU A 18 -8.30 -5.84 0.92
N GLY A 19 -8.60 -7.05 1.40
CA GLY A 19 -7.84 -7.73 2.45
C GLY A 19 -6.51 -8.33 2.01
N GLY A 20 -6.07 -8.12 0.76
CA GLY A 20 -4.85 -8.71 0.24
C GLY A 20 -4.36 -8.05 -1.05
N ILE A 21 -3.06 -8.24 -1.35
CA ILE A 21 -2.39 -7.68 -2.52
C ILE A 21 -2.12 -8.76 -3.59
N GLY A 22 -1.70 -8.34 -4.78
CA GLY A 22 -1.17 -9.24 -5.81
C GLY A 22 -2.07 -9.40 -7.03
N GLY A 23 -3.34 -8.99 -6.98
CA GLY A 23 -4.23 -8.99 -8.14
C GLY A 23 -4.52 -10.40 -8.70
N ALA A 24 -5.25 -10.44 -9.81
CA ALA A 24 -5.62 -11.69 -10.47
C ALA A 24 -4.38 -12.42 -11.02
N GLY A 25 -4.29 -13.74 -10.81
CA GLY A 25 -3.20 -14.57 -11.32
C GLY A 25 -1.96 -14.68 -10.42
N ILE A 26 -1.97 -14.08 -9.22
CA ILE A 26 -1.01 -14.42 -8.17
C ILE A 26 -1.63 -15.48 -7.26
N ASP A 27 -1.10 -16.69 -7.34
CA ASP A 27 -1.49 -17.82 -6.49
C ASP A 27 -0.93 -17.68 -5.06
N GLU A 28 0.28 -17.10 -4.91
CA GLU A 28 1.01 -16.99 -3.65
C GLU A 28 1.00 -15.57 -3.04
N ARG A 29 -0.19 -14.97 -2.92
CA ARG A 29 -0.37 -13.56 -2.49
C ARG A 29 0.25 -13.27 -1.11
N GLU A 30 0.15 -14.20 -0.18
CA GLU A 30 0.71 -14.04 1.17
C GLU A 30 2.24 -14.04 1.18
N GLN A 31 2.88 -14.92 0.40
CA GLN A 31 4.34 -14.96 0.31
C GLN A 31 4.85 -13.71 -0.39
N PHE A 32 4.18 -13.27 -1.44
CA PHE A 32 4.49 -12.00 -2.11
C PHE A 32 4.43 -10.82 -1.12
N GLN A 33 3.35 -10.72 -0.34
CA GLN A 33 3.22 -9.70 0.69
C GLN A 33 4.33 -9.79 1.76
N LYS A 34 4.65 -11.00 2.24
CA LYS A 34 5.73 -11.20 3.23
C LYS A 34 7.09 -10.77 2.68
N ILE A 35 7.39 -11.06 1.41
CA ILE A 35 8.65 -10.65 0.76
C ILE A 35 8.74 -9.12 0.68
N LEU A 36 7.66 -8.46 0.25
CA LEU A 36 7.63 -7.00 0.17
C LEU A 36 7.70 -6.33 1.54
N ALA A 37 7.05 -6.90 2.56
CA ALA A 37 7.13 -6.41 3.93
C ALA A 37 8.56 -6.50 4.49
N LYS A 38 9.28 -7.59 4.20
CA LYS A 38 10.72 -7.72 4.54
C LYS A 38 11.59 -6.68 3.85
N GLN A 39 11.17 -6.15 2.70
CA GLN A 39 11.86 -5.05 2.00
C GLN A 39 11.52 -3.67 2.57
N GLY A 40 10.76 -3.58 3.68
CA GLY A 40 10.43 -2.33 4.36
C GLY A 40 9.12 -1.68 3.89
N ILE A 41 8.37 -2.32 2.99
CA ILE A 41 7.08 -1.80 2.53
C ILE A 41 6.00 -2.07 3.57
N LYS A 42 5.28 -1.02 3.97
CA LYS A 42 4.15 -1.11 4.93
C LYS A 42 2.84 -1.35 4.18
N PHE A 43 1.89 -2.03 4.80
CA PHE A 43 0.58 -2.32 4.22
C PHE A 43 -0.55 -1.85 5.13
N LYS A 44 -1.52 -1.14 4.54
CA LYS A 44 -2.83 -0.82 5.12
C LYS A 44 -3.88 -1.48 4.24
N LEU A 45 -4.21 -2.73 4.57
CA LEU A 45 -5.25 -3.52 3.89
C LEU A 45 -6.61 -3.17 4.48
N ASN A 46 -7.70 -3.57 3.82
CA ASN A 46 -9.06 -3.21 4.23
C ASN A 46 -9.22 -1.70 4.49
N THR A 47 -8.58 -0.87 3.67
CA THR A 47 -8.49 0.58 3.91
C THR A 47 -8.98 1.34 2.69
N LYS A 48 -10.02 2.16 2.88
CA LYS A 48 -10.60 3.02 1.84
C LYS A 48 -9.97 4.39 1.89
N VAL A 49 -9.56 4.89 0.73
CA VAL A 49 -9.19 6.29 0.54
C VAL A 49 -10.46 7.13 0.36
N LEU A 50 -10.59 8.18 1.16
CA LEU A 50 -11.75 9.09 1.17
C LEU A 50 -11.49 10.35 0.34
N SER A 51 -10.30 10.93 0.47
CA SER A 51 -9.88 12.11 -0.30
C SER A 51 -8.37 12.15 -0.48
N ALA A 52 -7.94 12.92 -1.48
CA ALA A 52 -6.55 13.28 -1.69
C ALA A 52 -6.50 14.76 -2.06
N ASP A 53 -5.88 15.56 -1.20
CA ASP A 53 -5.83 17.02 -1.32
C ASP A 53 -4.38 17.45 -1.55
N THR A 54 -4.14 18.37 -2.50
CA THR A 54 -2.78 18.89 -2.76
C THR A 54 -2.59 20.23 -2.05
N VAL A 55 -1.59 20.31 -1.18
CA VAL A 55 -1.22 21.51 -0.42
C VAL A 55 0.28 21.69 -0.51
N ASP A 56 0.73 22.85 -1.02
CA ASP A 56 2.15 23.22 -1.14
C ASP A 56 3.02 22.14 -1.82
N GLY A 57 2.52 21.54 -2.91
CA GLY A 57 3.22 20.50 -3.66
C GLY A 57 3.28 19.13 -2.98
N LYS A 58 2.58 18.95 -1.84
CA LYS A 58 2.42 17.65 -1.17
C LYS A 58 0.98 17.17 -1.29
N VAL A 59 0.81 15.85 -1.39
CA VAL A 59 -0.52 15.22 -1.43
C VAL A 59 -0.83 14.64 -0.06
N PHE A 60 -1.93 15.09 0.53
CA PHE A 60 -2.47 14.60 1.79
C PHE A 60 -3.62 13.65 1.50
N VAL A 61 -3.46 12.39 1.91
CA VAL A 61 -4.44 11.33 1.69
C VAL A 61 -5.19 11.04 2.98
N LYS A 62 -6.52 11.20 2.96
CA LYS A 62 -7.39 10.74 4.05
C LYS A 62 -7.85 9.34 3.76
N ALA A 63 -7.61 8.42 4.69
CA ALA A 63 -7.99 7.02 4.54
C ALA A 63 -8.55 6.48 5.86
N GLN A 64 -9.50 5.54 5.75
CA GLN A 64 -10.18 4.92 6.88
C GLN A 64 -10.20 3.40 6.72
N ILE A 65 -10.04 2.69 7.84
CA ILE A 65 -10.20 1.22 7.88
C ILE A 65 -11.68 0.91 7.62
N CYS A 66 -11.94 0.08 6.61
CA CYS A 66 -13.25 -0.49 6.38
C CYS A 66 -13.43 -1.66 7.35
N GLN A 67 -14.42 -1.57 8.22
CA GLN A 67 -14.96 -2.77 8.86
C GLN A 67 -15.63 -3.60 7.76
N GLY A 68 -15.31 -4.89 7.72
CA GLY A 68 -15.99 -5.87 6.87
C GLY A 68 -17.44 -6.05 7.28
#